data_AF-A0A227J144-F1
#
_entry.id   AF-A0A227J144-F1
#
_cell.length_a   1.000
_cell.length_b   1.000
_cell.length_c   1.000
_cell.angle_alpha   90.00
_cell.angle_beta   90.00
_cell.angle_gamma   90.00
#
_symmetry.space_group_name_H-M   'P 1'
#
loop_
_entity.id
_entity.type
_entity.pdbx_description
1 polymer ?
#
loop_
_entity_poly.entity_id
_entity_poly.type
_entity_poly.pdbx_seq_one_letter_code
_entity_poly.pdbx_strand_id
1 'polypeptide(L)'
;MTKLETLVERYEEVQHLLGDPDVIGDQDKFRALSKEYSQLEEVTKCFQAYQQAQDDLAAAEEMAKEDDEEMREMAQEEIKDAKEAIE
;
A
#
# COMPACT_ATOMS: atom_id res chain seq x y z
N MET A 1 -1.91 -7.00 13.49
CA MET A 1 -0.47 -6.64 13.48
C MET A 1 0.36 -7.81 13.01
N THR A 2 0.33 -7.99 11.69
CA THR A 2 1.34 -8.78 10.98
C THR A 2 2.67 -8.00 10.96
N LYS A 3 3.78 -8.69 10.67
CA LYS A 3 5.09 -8.03 10.58
C LYS A 3 5.14 -6.94 9.51
N LEU A 4 4.39 -7.09 8.42
CA LEU A 4 4.34 -6.12 7.32
C LEU A 4 3.57 -4.87 7.71
N GLU A 5 2.45 -5.00 8.43
CA GLU A 5 1.72 -3.85 9.00
C GLU A 5 2.64 -2.98 9.88
N THR A 6 3.48 -3.60 10.73
CA THR A 6 4.44 -2.85 11.55
C THR A 6 5.51 -2.14 10.71
N LEU A 7 5.92 -2.70 9.57
CA LEU A 7 6.86 -2.03 8.66
C LEU A 7 6.21 -0.83 7.96
N VAL A 8 4.92 -0.93 7.60
CA VAL A 8 4.15 0.20 7.06
C VAL A 8 4.04 1.32 8.07
N GLU A 9 3.62 1.00 9.31
CA GLU A 9 3.52 1.99 10.38
C GLU A 9 4.86 2.71 10.62
N ARG A 10 5.96 1.94 10.61
CA ARG A 10 7.30 2.52 10.76
C ARG A 10 7.68 3.38 9.56
N TYR A 11 7.36 2.97 8.34
CA TYR A 11 7.63 3.76 7.14
C TYR A 11 6.90 5.12 7.20
N GLU A 12 5.62 5.13 7.59
CA GLU A 12 4.84 6.35 7.74
C GLU A 12 5.39 7.26 8.86
N GLU A 13 5.80 6.67 9.98
CA GLU A 13 6.45 7.40 11.08
C GLU A 13 7.75 8.05 10.60
N VAL A 14 8.63 7.30 9.93
CA VAL A 14 9.89 7.83 9.39
C VAL A 14 9.64 8.92 8.36
N GLN A 15 8.63 8.75 7.49
CA GLN A 15 8.22 9.78 6.53
C GLN A 15 7.80 11.07 7.25
N HIS A 16 7.02 10.96 8.33
CA HIS A 16 6.60 12.10 9.13
C HIS A 16 7.79 12.80 9.78
N LEU A 17 8.70 12.04 10.40
CA LEU A 17 9.91 12.55 11.05
C LEU A 17 10.84 13.26 10.05
N LEU A 18 10.94 12.79 8.81
CA LEU A 18 11.73 13.45 7.77
C LEU A 18 11.17 14.82 7.36
N GLY A 19 9.90 15.11 7.66
CA GLY A 19 9.28 16.42 7.48
C GLY A 19 9.40 17.34 8.70
N ASP A 20 9.91 16.85 9.82
CA ASP A 20 10.05 17.61 11.07
C ASP A 20 11.24 18.59 10.99
N PRO A 21 11.04 19.92 11.22
CA PRO A 21 12.12 20.90 11.24
C PRO A 21 13.28 20.58 12.19
N ASP A 22 13.00 19.95 13.35
CA ASP A 22 14.02 19.58 14.33
C ASP A 22 14.90 18.43 13.83
N VAL A 23 14.33 17.54 13.01
CA VAL A 23 15.07 16.46 12.33
C VAL A 23 15.84 17.01 11.14
N ILE A 24 15.24 17.89 10.34
CA ILE A 24 15.89 18.52 9.18
C ILE A 24 17.10 19.35 9.62
N GLY A 25 17.01 20.01 10.77
CA GLY A 25 18.12 20.76 11.38
C GLY A 25 19.27 19.89 11.91
N ASP A 26 19.03 18.59 12.11
CA ASP A 26 20.00 17.61 12.60
C ASP A 26 20.43 16.66 11.47
N GLN A 27 21.55 16.97 10.81
CA GLN A 27 22.04 16.20 9.65
C GLN A 27 22.27 14.71 9.95
N ASP A 28 22.68 14.36 11.16
CA ASP A 28 22.97 12.98 11.51
C ASP A 28 21.66 12.18 11.64
N LYS A 29 20.65 12.75 12.31
CA LYS A 29 19.31 12.15 12.37
C LYS A 29 18.66 12.07 10.99
N PHE A 30 18.71 13.16 10.23
CA PHE A 30 18.12 13.20 8.89
C PHE A 30 18.72 12.13 7.97
N ARG A 31 20.05 11.96 7.99
CA ARG A 31 20.73 10.93 7.20
C ARG A 31 20.35 9.51 7.65
N ALA A 32 20.25 9.28 8.97
CA ALA A 32 19.86 7.98 9.50
C ALA A 32 18.43 7.61 9.09
N LEU A 33 17.48 8.53 9.27
CA LEU A 33 16.08 8.34 8.91
C LEU A 33 15.88 8.21 7.39
N SER A 34 16.64 8.97 6.58
CA SER A 34 16.56 8.85 5.11
C SER A 34 17.01 7.47 4.64
N LYS A 35 18.04 6.91 5.28
CA LYS A 35 18.50 5.54 4.99
C LYS A 35 17.44 4.52 5.39
N GLU A 36 16.85 4.65 6.58
CA GLU A 36 15.78 3.77 7.05
C GLU A 36 14.56 3.84 6.11
N TYR A 37 14.12 5.04 5.73
CA TYR A 37 13.03 5.26 4.77
C TYR A 37 13.27 4.51 3.46
N SER A 38 14.47 4.66 2.88
CA SER A 38 14.81 3.98 1.62
C SER A 38 14.82 2.45 1.72
N GLN A 39 15.12 1.91 2.91
CA GLN A 39 15.11 0.46 3.15
C GLN A 39 13.70 -0.09 3.30
N LEU A 40 12.79 0.72 3.83
CA LEU A 40 11.39 0.35 4.03
C LEU A 40 10.56 0.59 2.75
N GLU A 41 10.89 1.58 1.94
CA GLU A 41 10.09 2.04 0.81
C GLU A 41 9.63 0.91 -0.13
N GLU A 42 10.54 0.04 -0.58
CA GLU A 42 10.21 -1.02 -1.54
C GLU A 42 9.25 -2.06 -0.95
N VAL A 43 9.53 -2.54 0.26
CA VAL A 43 8.69 -3.53 0.95
C VAL A 43 7.31 -2.96 1.25
N THR A 44 7.28 -1.69 1.67
CA THR A 44 6.04 -1.01 2.04
C THR A 44 5.17 -0.76 0.81
N LYS A 45 5.75 -0.31 -0.30
CA LYS A 45 5.04 -0.13 -1.57
C LYS A 45 4.46 -1.43 -2.10
N CYS A 46 5.24 -2.51 -2.07
CA CYS A 46 4.77 -3.82 -2.52
C CYS A 46 3.59 -4.30 -1.67
N PHE A 47 3.68 -4.17 -0.34
CA PHE A 47 2.60 -4.58 0.55
C PHE A 47 1.35 -3.70 0.41
N GLN A 48 1.50 -2.38 0.26
CA GLN A 48 0.38 -1.46 0.02
C GLN A 48 -0.31 -1.76 -1.32
N ALA A 49 0.46 -2.05 -2.38
CA ALA A 49 -0.11 -2.44 -3.67
C ALA A 49 -0.89 -3.76 -3.58
N TYR A 50 -0.36 -4.74 -2.84
CA TYR A 50 -1.03 -6.00 -2.57
C TYR A 50 -2.33 -5.82 -1.75
N GLN A 51 -2.30 -4.92 -0.76
CA GLN A 51 -3.48 -4.59 0.04
C GLN A 51 -4.55 -3.92 -0.83
N GLN A 52 -4.16 -2.96 -1.67
CA GLN A 52 -5.05 -2.28 -2.60
C GLN A 52 -5.67 -3.26 -3.60
N ALA A 53 -4.89 -4.16 -4.19
CA ALA A 53 -5.41 -5.16 -5.13
C ALA A 53 -6.42 -6.11 -4.46
N GLN A 54 -6.25 -6.44 -3.18
CA GLN A 54 -7.25 -7.20 -2.43
C GLN A 54 -8.54 -6.41 -2.20
N ASP A 55 -8.43 -5.11 -1.88
CA ASP A 55 -9.58 -4.25 -1.68
C ASP A 55 -10.35 -4.06 -3.00
N ASP A 56 -9.63 -3.88 -4.11
CA ASP A 56 -10.19 -3.80 -5.46
C ASP A 56 -10.89 -5.11 -5.85
N LEU A 57 -10.26 -6.27 -5.57
CA LEU A 57 -10.87 -7.59 -5.77
C LEU A 57 -12.17 -7.73 -4.98
N ALA A 58 -12.17 -7.35 -3.70
CA ALA A 58 -13.35 -7.42 -2.85
C ALA A 58 -14.47 -6.51 -3.38
N ALA A 59 -14.15 -5.30 -3.84
CA ALA A 59 -15.11 -4.38 -4.43
C ALA A 59 -15.71 -4.93 -5.74
N ALA A 60 -14.88 -5.48 -6.62
CA ALA A 60 -15.32 -6.10 -7.86
C ALA A 60 -16.18 -7.36 -7.61
N GLU A 61 -15.83 -8.17 -6.59
CA GLU A 61 -16.66 -9.32 -6.16
C GLU A 61 -18.03 -8.90 -5.64
N GLU A 62 -18.15 -7.74 -4.98
CA GLU A 62 -19.46 -7.18 -4.61
C GLU A 62 -20.23 -6.67 -5.84
N MET A 63 -19.56 -5.97 -6.76
CA MET A 63 -20.18 -5.48 -8.01
C MET A 63 -20.73 -6.63 -8.87
N ALA A 64 -20.03 -7.77 -8.90
CA ALA A 64 -20.47 -8.98 -9.61
C ALA A 64 -21.76 -9.61 -9.07
N LYS A 65 -22.26 -9.16 -7.91
CA LYS A 65 -23.52 -9.60 -7.30
C LYS A 65 -24.72 -8.73 -7.69
N GLU A 66 -24.49 -7.61 -8.38
CA GLU A 66 -25.57 -6.77 -8.90
C GLU A 66 -26.33 -7.49 -10.03
N ASP A 67 -27.61 -7.16 -10.22
CA ASP A 67 -28.49 -7.83 -11.19
C ASP A 67 -28.27 -7.35 -12.65
N ASP A 68 -27.40 -6.36 -12.86
CA ASP A 68 -27.11 -5.79 -14.17
C ASP A 68 -26.02 -6.60 -14.90
N GLU A 69 -26.36 -7.16 -16.07
CA GLU A 69 -25.49 -8.04 -16.84
C GLU A 69 -24.22 -7.33 -17.34
N GLU A 70 -24.31 -6.06 -17.71
CA GLU A 70 -23.17 -5.25 -18.18
C GLU A 70 -22.21 -4.96 -17.01
N MET A 71 -22.76 -4.66 -15.82
CA MET A 71 -21.96 -4.49 -14.59
C MET A 71 -21.25 -5.78 -14.18
N ARG A 72 -21.89 -6.94 -14.35
CA ARG A 72 -21.27 -8.23 -14.00
C ARG A 72 -20.13 -8.59 -14.94
N GLU A 73 -20.23 -8.28 -16.24
CA GLU A 73 -19.13 -8.50 -17.18
C GLU A 73 -17.92 -7.63 -16.84
N MET A 74 -18.13 -6.33 -16.57
CA MET A 74 -17.06 -5.43 -16.12
C MET A 74 -16.40 -5.92 -14.81
N ALA A 75 -17.21 -6.34 -13.84
CA ALA A 75 -16.70 -6.86 -12.58
C ALA A 75 -15.84 -8.13 -12.74
N GLN A 76 -16.16 -9.02 -13.69
CA GLN A 76 -15.34 -10.21 -13.96
C GLN A 76 -13.96 -9.85 -14.54
N GLU A 77 -13.89 -8.83 -15.39
CA GLU A 77 -12.61 -8.31 -15.89
C GLU A 77 -11.79 -7.69 -14.75
N GLU A 78 -12.40 -6.86 -13.90
CA GLU A 78 -11.72 -6.26 -12.74
C GLU A 78 -11.23 -7.32 -11.73
N ILE A 79 -12.03 -8.36 -11.46
CA ILE A 79 -11.62 -9.50 -10.62
C ILE A 79 -10.38 -10.20 -11.19
N LYS A 80 -10.32 -10.36 -12.52
CA LYS A 80 -9.19 -11.02 -13.17
C LYS A 80 -7.92 -10.19 -13.04
N ASP A 81 -8.01 -8.89 -13.33
CA ASP A 81 -6.87 -7.98 -13.25
C ASP A 81 -6.38 -7.81 -11.80
N ALA A 82 -7.29 -7.71 -10.83
CA ALA A 82 -6.94 -7.65 -9.42
C ALA A 82 -6.25 -8.95 -8.93
N LYS A 83 -6.68 -10.12 -9.40
CA LYS A 83 -6.02 -11.40 -9.09
C LYS A 83 -4.62 -11.51 -9.69
N GLU A 84 -4.43 -11.06 -10.92
CA GLU A 84 -3.11 -11.00 -11.55
C GLU A 84 -2.15 -10.05 -10.81
N ALA A 85 -2.66 -9.01 -10.16
CA ALA A 85 -1.86 -8.10 -9.33
C ALA A 85 -1.51 -8.65 -7.92
N ILE A 86 -2.21 -9.69 -7.47
CA ILE A 86 -2.02 -10.35 -6.16
C ILE A 86 -1.04 -11.53 -6.25
N GLU A 87 -0.89 -12.18 -7.42
CA GLU A 87 0.06 -13.28 -7.70
C GLU A 87 1.51 -12.81 -7.93
#